data_AF-A0A2E5ZQH1-F1
#
_entry.id   AF-A0A2E5ZQH1-F1
#
_cell.length_a   1.000
_cell.length_b   1.000
_cell.length_c   1.000
_cell.angle_alpha   90.00
_cell.angle_beta   90.00
_cell.angle_gamma   90.00
#
_symmetry.space_group_name_H-M   'P 1'
#
loop_
_entity.id
_entity.type
_entity.pdbx_description
1 polymer ?
#
loop_
_entity_poly.entity_id
_entity_poly.type
_entity_poly.pdbx_seq_one_letter_code
_entity_poly.pdbx_strand_id
1 'polypeptide(L)'
;MSKILNVNTGNYTIRVANGSTITFDTGATGTTSVLGNLTVSGTTTTINSTDTDIKDNIIFLNKGETGNGITLNTAGIRFDRGTYADSQFLFDETLTHNNPVTQTVDYGTFVLKDSNNKIIGLYTNSIATGGGDLYLINSGTGVISVSGTNAYENQITDDDDIPNKKYVDDAITTGVQTIQVNSIQRGDSTFTVKDSSLDGGVSRFQIKVDNSEVAIFRKDSTEIENLLFQDNTITTTTSGSDLTISSQGSPFVKIDSTLRMPVQDDSTVVASSATMIAIFGKDPDKGKTGVWFKNKYNHEDELISTNRSLLYSMLF
;
A
#
# COMPACT_ATOMS: atom_id res chain seq x y z
N MET A 1 71.69 41.69 34.98
CA MET A 1 70.88 42.89 35.31
C MET A 1 69.62 42.86 34.46
N SER A 2 68.44 43.03 35.07
CA SER A 2 67.20 43.22 34.33
C SER A 2 67.18 44.61 33.69
N LYS A 3 66.64 44.72 32.48
CA LYS A 3 66.33 46.01 31.83
C LYS A 3 64.82 46.11 31.70
N ILE A 4 64.24 47.19 32.23
CA ILE A 4 62.82 47.49 32.09
C ILE A 4 62.73 48.76 31.24
N LEU A 5 61.98 48.71 30.14
CA LEU A 5 61.62 49.86 29.34
C LEU A 5 60.19 50.26 29.70
N ASN A 6 60.00 51.49 30.19
CA ASN A 6 58.69 52.03 30.51
C ASN A 6 58.52 53.40 29.83
N VAL A 7 57.49 53.54 28.99
CA VAL A 7 57.17 54.77 28.24
C VAL A 7 55.92 55.38 28.86
N ASN A 8 56.09 56.41 29.68
CA ASN A 8 55.01 56.97 30.51
C ASN A 8 54.07 57.94 29.76
N THR A 9 54.44 58.36 28.54
CA THR A 9 53.64 59.24 27.68
C THR A 9 53.89 58.94 26.20
N GLY A 10 52.83 58.98 25.38
CA GLY A 10 52.91 58.73 23.94
C GLY A 10 52.91 57.24 23.54
N ASN A 11 53.16 56.97 22.26
CA ASN A 11 53.19 55.61 21.70
C ASN A 11 54.61 55.05 21.69
N TYR A 12 54.73 53.72 21.85
CA TYR A 12 55.98 53.00 21.59
C TYR A 12 55.88 52.25 20.25
N THR A 13 56.93 52.31 19.43
CA THR A 13 56.97 51.65 18.14
C THR A 13 58.29 50.92 17.97
N ILE A 14 58.22 49.61 17.68
CA ILE A 14 59.35 48.79 17.26
C ILE A 14 59.27 48.64 15.74
N ARG A 15 60.33 49.01 15.02
CA ARG A 15 60.40 48.91 13.56
C ARG A 15 61.78 48.41 13.15
N VAL A 16 61.80 47.54 12.14
CA VAL A 16 63.00 47.06 11.46
C VAL A 16 62.94 47.42 9.97
N ALA A 17 64.04 47.20 9.24
CA ALA A 17 64.05 47.40 7.78
C ALA A 17 63.11 46.40 7.07
N ASN A 18 62.68 46.73 5.84
CA ASN A 18 61.83 45.82 5.05
C ASN A 18 62.52 44.45 4.88
N GLY A 19 61.76 43.37 5.01
CA GLY A 19 62.24 41.98 4.95
C GLY A 19 62.94 41.49 6.22
N SER A 20 63.13 42.33 7.24
CA SER A 20 63.69 41.93 8.53
C SER A 20 62.62 41.39 9.49
N THR A 21 63.04 40.65 10.51
CA THR A 21 62.14 40.01 11.50
C THR A 21 62.30 40.66 12.87
N ILE A 22 61.18 40.87 13.57
CA ILE A 22 61.17 41.14 15.01
C ILE A 22 60.87 39.83 15.73
N THR A 23 61.73 39.43 16.67
CA THR A 23 61.57 38.20 17.46
C THR A 23 61.43 38.56 18.93
N PHE A 24 60.35 38.08 19.56
CA PHE A 24 60.17 38.13 21.03
C PHE A 24 60.59 36.78 21.61
N ASP A 25 61.89 36.60 21.86
CA ASP A 25 62.46 35.36 22.37
C ASP A 25 62.49 35.37 23.91
N THR A 26 61.81 34.41 24.53
CA THR A 26 61.82 34.21 26.00
C THR A 26 62.47 32.87 26.40
N GLY A 27 63.10 32.16 25.46
CA GLY A 27 63.67 30.84 25.66
C GLY A 27 62.62 29.71 25.69
N ALA A 28 63.08 28.48 25.94
CA ALA A 28 62.24 27.26 25.83
C ALA A 28 61.09 27.16 26.85
N THR A 29 61.17 27.90 27.96
CA THR A 29 60.19 27.86 29.05
C THR A 29 59.63 29.25 29.40
N GLY A 30 59.93 30.25 28.58
CA GLY A 30 59.52 31.62 28.83
C GLY A 30 58.07 31.89 28.44
N THR A 31 57.58 33.07 28.80
CA THR A 31 56.22 33.51 28.46
C THR A 31 56.27 34.92 27.91
N THR A 32 55.71 35.10 26.70
CA THR A 32 55.42 36.42 26.13
C THR A 32 53.97 36.76 26.43
N SER A 33 53.72 37.83 27.17
CA SER A 33 52.37 38.29 27.50
C SER A 33 52.10 39.62 26.80
N VAL A 34 51.01 39.69 26.04
CA VAL A 34 50.48 40.93 25.46
C VAL A 34 49.22 41.30 26.23
N LEU A 35 49.24 42.45 26.90
CA LEU A 35 48.08 42.97 27.62
C LEU A 35 47.32 43.97 26.73
N GLY A 36 46.00 43.98 26.84
CA GLY A 36 45.13 44.81 26.00
C GLY A 36 44.79 44.15 24.66
N ASN A 37 44.32 44.95 23.70
CA ASN A 37 43.90 44.45 22.39
C ASN A 37 45.10 44.16 21.48
N LEU A 38 45.00 43.07 20.72
CA LEU A 38 45.96 42.71 19.68
C LEU A 38 45.29 42.86 18.30
N THR A 39 45.83 43.73 17.46
CA THR A 39 45.48 43.83 16.05
C THR A 39 46.64 43.30 15.22
N VAL A 40 46.40 42.24 14.44
CA VAL A 40 47.37 41.73 13.47
C VAL A 40 46.89 42.12 12.08
N SER A 41 47.68 42.97 11.40
CA SER A 41 47.41 43.38 10.02
C SER A 41 48.44 42.75 9.10
N GLY A 42 48.03 41.70 8.40
CA GLY A 42 48.86 40.91 7.49
C GLY A 42 48.01 39.91 6.73
N THR A 43 48.63 39.09 5.89
CA THR A 43 47.93 38.07 5.08
C THR A 43 47.71 36.76 5.83
N THR A 44 48.57 36.45 6.80
CA THR A 44 48.55 35.18 7.55
C THR A 44 48.89 35.41 9.02
N THR A 45 48.26 34.63 9.88
CA THR A 45 48.66 34.43 11.27
C THR A 45 48.81 32.92 11.46
N THR A 46 49.98 32.48 11.94
CA THR A 46 50.25 31.06 12.21
C THR A 46 50.44 30.89 13.71
N ILE A 47 49.68 29.98 14.32
CA ILE A 47 49.77 29.63 15.74
C ILE A 47 50.21 28.17 15.80
N ASN A 48 51.42 27.94 16.30
CA ASN A 48 51.97 26.59 16.50
C ASN A 48 51.95 26.28 17.99
N SER A 49 50.80 25.83 18.49
CA SER A 49 50.60 25.42 19.88
C SER A 49 49.88 24.08 19.94
N THR A 50 50.01 23.38 21.08
CA THR A 50 49.20 22.18 21.35
C THR A 50 47.74 22.56 21.57
N ASP A 51 47.50 23.66 22.29
CA ASP A 51 46.17 24.15 22.63
C ASP A 51 46.02 25.62 22.23
N THR A 52 44.81 25.99 21.83
CA THR A 52 44.40 27.39 21.59
C THR A 52 43.06 27.62 22.28
N ASP A 53 43.09 28.30 23.42
CA ASP A 53 41.89 28.66 24.17
C ASP A 53 41.32 30.01 23.69
N ILE A 54 40.09 30.00 23.19
CA ILE A 54 39.37 31.20 22.73
C ILE A 54 38.15 31.38 23.62
N LYS A 55 38.10 32.49 24.36
CA LYS A 55 36.97 32.84 25.25
C LYS A 55 35.80 33.50 24.50
N ASP A 56 36.01 33.92 23.26
CA ASP A 56 35.01 34.65 22.47
C ASP A 56 33.77 33.80 22.20
N ASN A 57 32.60 34.46 22.14
CA ASN A 57 31.34 33.80 21.83
C ASN A 57 31.20 33.45 20.33
N ILE A 58 31.91 34.17 19.45
CA ILE A 58 31.77 34.06 17.98
C ILE A 58 33.14 34.18 17.31
N ILE A 59 33.43 33.24 16.41
CA ILE A 59 34.54 33.35 15.45
C ILE A 59 33.97 33.92 14.14
N PHE A 60 34.32 35.17 13.81
CA PHE A 60 33.81 35.84 12.61
C PHE A 60 34.74 35.58 11.41
N LEU A 61 34.45 34.52 10.66
CA LEU A 61 35.15 34.17 9.43
C LEU A 61 34.73 35.06 8.26
N ASN A 62 35.62 35.24 7.29
CA ASN A 62 35.37 36.01 6.04
C ASN A 62 34.97 37.48 6.29
N LYS A 63 35.42 38.06 7.42
CA LYS A 63 35.11 39.43 7.81
C LYS A 63 35.84 40.43 6.90
N GLY A 64 35.09 41.36 6.32
CA GLY A 64 35.64 42.41 5.46
C GLY A 64 35.41 42.20 3.97
N GLU A 65 34.71 41.13 3.58
CA GLU A 65 34.20 40.98 2.21
C GLU A 65 33.31 42.16 1.80
N THR A 66 33.47 42.60 0.55
CA THR A 66 32.70 43.69 -0.05
C THR A 66 31.75 43.23 -1.14
N GLY A 67 31.88 41.98 -1.59
CA GLY A 67 30.99 41.33 -2.56
C GLY A 67 29.76 40.69 -1.93
N ASN A 68 28.85 40.20 -2.78
CA ASN A 68 27.70 39.42 -2.33
C ASN A 68 28.14 37.99 -1.99
N GLY A 69 27.88 37.55 -0.77
CA GLY A 69 28.26 36.21 -0.30
C GLY A 69 29.77 36.05 -0.14
N ILE A 70 30.23 34.79 -0.11
CA ILE A 70 31.65 34.45 -0.06
C ILE A 70 32.22 34.48 -1.48
N THR A 71 33.00 35.51 -1.82
CA THR A 71 33.52 35.70 -3.20
C THR A 71 34.50 34.60 -3.65
N LEU A 72 35.14 33.91 -2.71
CA LEU A 72 35.95 32.70 -2.94
C LEU A 72 35.13 31.40 -2.90
N ASN A 73 33.81 31.50 -3.00
CA ASN A 73 32.78 30.46 -2.97
C ASN A 73 32.64 29.68 -1.66
N THR A 74 33.69 29.61 -0.83
CA THR A 74 33.67 28.79 0.39
C THR A 74 34.35 29.47 1.56
N ALA A 75 33.80 29.29 2.76
CA ALA A 75 34.42 29.66 4.03
C ALA A 75 34.02 28.65 5.11
N GLY A 76 34.90 28.41 6.06
CA GLY A 76 34.63 27.51 7.18
C GLY A 76 35.89 26.98 7.83
N ILE A 77 35.79 25.77 8.39
CA ILE A 77 36.84 25.14 9.18
C ILE A 77 37.32 23.88 8.47
N ARG A 78 38.64 23.67 8.47
CA ARG A 78 39.32 22.51 7.90
C ARG A 78 40.11 21.79 9.00
N PHE A 79 40.06 20.47 8.95
CA PHE A 79 40.74 19.58 9.89
C PHE A 79 41.80 18.79 9.12
N ASP A 80 43.07 19.02 9.42
CA ASP A 80 44.18 18.23 8.90
C ASP A 80 44.06 16.79 9.43
N ARG A 81 44.06 15.81 8.52
CA ARG A 81 43.94 14.38 8.86
C ARG A 81 45.18 13.58 8.49
N GLY A 82 46.34 14.23 8.42
CA GLY A 82 47.64 13.64 8.13
C GLY A 82 47.71 13.14 6.70
N THR A 83 47.77 11.82 6.52
CA THR A 83 47.81 11.20 5.19
C THR A 83 46.44 11.02 4.55
N TYR A 84 45.36 11.22 5.31
CA TYR A 84 44.00 11.22 4.76
C TYR A 84 43.63 12.58 4.20
N ALA A 85 42.63 12.61 3.32
CA ALA A 85 42.04 13.87 2.89
C ALA A 85 41.46 14.62 4.09
N ASP A 86 41.71 15.93 4.11
CA ASP A 86 41.28 16.79 5.21
C ASP A 86 39.77 16.90 5.22
N SER A 87 39.17 16.79 6.40
CA SER A 87 37.72 16.99 6.55
C SER A 87 37.42 18.47 6.65
N GLN A 88 36.27 18.89 6.12
CA GLN A 88 35.89 20.29 6.09
C GLN A 88 34.42 20.46 6.47
N PHE A 89 34.14 21.52 7.24
CA PHE A 89 32.79 22.04 7.45
C PHE A 89 32.74 23.45 6.88
N LEU A 90 32.02 23.61 5.78
CA LEU A 90 32.05 24.82 4.96
C LEU A 90 30.63 25.31 4.68
N PHE A 91 30.49 26.63 4.54
CA PHE A 91 29.44 27.20 3.70
C PHE A 91 29.95 27.25 2.26
N ASP A 92 29.16 26.76 1.30
CA ASP A 92 29.54 26.65 -0.11
C ASP A 92 28.48 27.30 -1.01
N GLU A 93 28.82 28.45 -1.61
CA GLU A 93 27.95 29.26 -2.49
C GLU A 93 27.57 28.55 -3.79
N THR A 94 28.33 27.53 -4.20
CA THR A 94 28.10 26.83 -5.46
C THR A 94 27.06 25.72 -5.36
N LEU A 95 26.76 25.29 -4.12
CA LEU A 95 25.74 24.30 -3.86
C LEU A 95 24.36 24.94 -3.83
N THR A 96 23.36 24.18 -4.27
CA THR A 96 21.97 24.63 -4.27
C THR A 96 21.07 23.66 -3.53
N HIS A 97 19.96 24.18 -3.03
CA HIS A 97 18.90 23.38 -2.42
C HIS A 97 17.55 24.01 -2.75
N ASN A 98 16.48 23.22 -2.70
CA ASN A 98 15.13 23.78 -2.83
C ASN A 98 14.72 24.48 -1.53
N ASN A 99 14.26 25.71 -1.62
CA ASN A 99 13.61 26.38 -0.51
C ASN A 99 12.24 25.75 -0.29
N PRO A 100 11.99 25.14 0.88
CA PRO A 100 10.76 24.39 1.09
C PRO A 100 9.50 25.26 1.15
N VAL A 101 9.63 26.56 1.45
CA VAL A 101 8.49 27.47 1.57
C VAL A 101 8.16 28.09 0.22
N THR A 102 9.16 28.59 -0.50
CA THR A 102 8.95 29.27 -1.79
C THR A 102 8.97 28.33 -3.00
N GLN A 103 9.44 27.08 -2.82
CA GLN A 103 9.63 26.09 -3.88
C GLN A 103 10.54 26.62 -5.02
N THR A 104 11.57 27.37 -4.63
CA THR A 104 12.59 27.93 -5.52
C THR A 104 13.96 27.35 -5.20
N VAL A 105 14.89 27.44 -6.15
CA VAL A 105 16.28 27.02 -5.91
C VAL A 105 17.04 28.15 -5.20
N ASP A 106 17.51 27.88 -3.99
CA ASP A 106 18.39 28.76 -3.23
C ASP A 106 19.86 28.34 -3.42
N TYR A 107 20.74 29.34 -3.44
CA TYR A 107 22.19 29.17 -3.59
C TYR A 107 22.86 29.33 -2.23
N GLY A 108 23.94 28.58 -2.03
CA GLY A 108 24.65 28.55 -0.76
C GLY A 108 24.02 27.59 0.24
N THR A 109 24.81 26.64 0.73
CA THR A 109 24.41 25.82 1.88
C THR A 109 25.62 25.29 2.63
N PHE A 110 25.38 24.80 3.85
CA PHE A 110 26.41 24.11 4.62
C PHE A 110 26.66 22.70 4.07
N VAL A 111 27.93 22.31 4.02
CA VAL A 111 28.34 20.99 3.55
C VAL A 111 29.45 20.42 4.43
N LEU A 112 29.36 19.12 4.72
CA LEU A 112 30.45 18.32 5.24
C LEU A 112 31.07 17.54 4.07
N LYS A 113 32.33 17.84 3.74
CA LYS A 113 33.07 17.15 2.67
C LYS A 113 34.54 17.02 3.03
N ASP A 114 35.25 16.13 2.34
CA ASP A 114 36.71 16.10 2.40
C ASP A 114 37.36 16.99 1.33
N SER A 115 38.67 17.19 1.42
CA SER A 115 39.45 17.99 0.47
C SER A 115 39.48 17.42 -0.97
N ASN A 116 38.97 16.21 -1.18
CA ASN A 116 38.77 15.59 -2.50
C ASN A 116 37.32 15.77 -3.01
N ASN A 117 36.52 16.62 -2.35
CA ASN A 117 35.10 16.89 -2.63
C ASN A 117 34.15 15.71 -2.41
N LYS A 118 34.56 14.68 -1.64
CA LYS A 118 33.65 13.62 -1.24
C LYS A 118 32.77 14.12 -0.09
N ILE A 119 31.45 14.10 -0.27
CA ILE A 119 30.49 14.37 0.82
C ILE A 119 30.66 13.30 1.91
N ILE A 120 30.69 13.73 3.16
CA ILE A 120 30.81 12.86 4.33
C ILE A 120 29.58 13.01 5.23
N GLY A 121 29.34 11.98 6.07
CA GLY A 121 28.17 11.94 6.95
C GLY A 121 28.31 12.80 8.21
N LEU A 122 27.16 13.12 8.81
CA LEU A 122 27.05 13.71 10.15
C LEU A 122 26.61 12.62 11.13
N TYR A 123 27.41 12.36 12.16
CA TYR A 123 27.00 11.49 13.26
C TYR A 123 26.30 12.34 14.33
N THR A 124 24.97 12.23 14.42
CA THR A 124 24.15 12.96 15.38
C THR A 124 23.06 12.06 15.94
N ASN A 125 22.62 12.36 17.16
CA ASN A 125 21.49 11.71 17.82
C ASN A 125 20.16 12.40 17.53
N SER A 126 20.17 13.69 17.21
CA SER A 126 18.95 14.44 16.95
C SER A 126 19.16 15.61 15.98
N ILE A 127 18.07 15.97 15.30
CA ILE A 127 17.92 17.19 14.49
C ILE A 127 16.55 17.77 14.85
N ALA A 128 16.55 18.92 15.52
CA ALA A 128 15.32 19.62 15.88
C ALA A 128 15.09 20.80 14.93
N THR A 129 13.89 20.90 14.36
CA THR A 129 13.52 21.95 13.39
C THR A 129 12.97 23.22 14.05
N GLY A 130 12.70 23.19 15.35
CA GLY A 130 12.09 24.32 16.07
C GLY A 130 10.62 24.57 15.72
N GLY A 131 9.89 23.55 15.26
CA GLY A 131 8.46 23.60 14.97
C GLY A 131 8.08 23.67 13.48
N GLY A 132 9.07 23.68 12.58
CA GLY A 132 8.86 23.50 11.14
C GLY A 132 9.03 22.04 10.69
N ASP A 133 8.77 21.76 9.42
CA ASP A 133 8.99 20.42 8.86
C ASP A 133 10.47 20.13 8.61
N LEU A 134 10.86 18.85 8.66
CA LEU A 134 12.19 18.39 8.27
C LEU A 134 12.20 18.01 6.78
N TYR A 135 12.89 18.81 5.97
CA TYR A 135 13.04 18.55 4.53
C TYR A 135 14.31 17.75 4.25
N LEU A 136 14.15 16.55 3.66
CA LEU A 136 15.24 15.62 3.33
C LEU A 136 15.33 15.43 1.82
N ILE A 137 16.52 15.11 1.30
CA ILE A 137 16.88 14.97 -0.13
C ILE A 137 16.81 16.29 -0.90
N ASN A 138 15.64 16.94 -0.90
CA ASN A 138 15.40 18.34 -1.27
C ASN A 138 15.90 18.77 -2.67
N SER A 139 16.25 17.81 -3.54
CA SER A 139 16.56 17.93 -4.97
C SER A 139 16.81 16.54 -5.59
N GLY A 140 16.64 16.38 -6.89
CA GLY A 140 16.95 15.13 -7.59
C GLY A 140 15.99 13.97 -7.31
N THR A 141 16.46 12.73 -7.48
CA THR A 141 15.63 11.50 -7.40
C THR A 141 16.06 10.57 -6.25
N GLY A 142 16.79 11.10 -5.27
CA GLY A 142 17.24 10.34 -4.10
C GLY A 142 16.07 9.89 -3.21
N VAL A 143 16.35 8.95 -2.30
CA VAL A 143 15.37 8.46 -1.32
C VAL A 143 15.99 8.43 0.07
N ILE A 144 15.15 8.56 1.10
CA ILE A 144 15.56 8.28 2.47
C ILE A 144 15.72 6.76 2.58
N SER A 145 16.95 6.30 2.80
CA SER A 145 17.30 4.88 2.84
C SER A 145 17.82 4.48 4.21
N VAL A 146 17.24 3.43 4.78
CA VAL A 146 17.78 2.76 5.96
C VAL A 146 18.61 1.58 5.49
N SER A 147 19.93 1.67 5.66
CA SER A 147 20.88 0.64 5.25
C SER A 147 21.96 0.44 6.31
N GLY A 148 22.61 -0.73 6.31
CA GLY A 148 23.60 -1.08 7.34
C GLY A 148 23.01 -1.49 8.69
N THR A 149 21.69 -1.66 8.77
CA THR A 149 20.98 -2.18 9.95
C THR A 149 20.48 -3.60 9.68
N ASN A 150 20.29 -4.39 10.75
CA ASN A 150 19.71 -5.73 10.65
C ASN A 150 18.21 -5.68 10.95
N ALA A 151 17.37 -6.09 10.00
CA ALA A 151 15.92 -6.25 10.14
C ALA A 151 15.22 -5.00 10.73
N TYR A 152 15.44 -3.83 10.13
CA TYR A 152 14.86 -2.55 10.57
C TYR A 152 13.33 -2.61 10.68
N GLU A 153 12.67 -3.27 9.74
CA GLU A 153 11.21 -3.45 9.72
C GLU A 153 10.65 -4.08 11.00
N ASN A 154 11.45 -4.89 11.71
CA ASN A 154 11.02 -5.51 12.97
C ASN A 154 11.19 -4.57 14.17
N GLN A 155 11.87 -3.44 13.99
CA GLN A 155 12.13 -2.44 15.03
C GLN A 155 11.13 -1.28 14.99
N ILE A 156 10.30 -1.20 13.94
CA ILE A 156 9.22 -0.22 13.78
C ILE A 156 8.06 -0.67 14.66
N THR A 157 8.08 -0.23 15.92
CA THR A 157 7.15 -0.69 16.96
C THR A 157 6.33 0.44 17.57
N ASP A 158 6.78 1.67 17.39
CA ASP A 158 6.10 2.88 17.84
C ASP A 158 5.33 3.52 16.67
N ASP A 159 4.27 4.28 16.96
CA ASP A 159 3.47 4.95 15.94
C ASP A 159 4.17 6.16 15.31
N ASP A 160 5.21 6.69 15.96
CA ASP A 160 6.07 7.76 15.46
C ASP A 160 7.27 7.25 14.62
N ASP A 161 7.45 5.94 14.49
CA ASP A 161 8.52 5.36 13.66
C ASP A 161 8.23 5.52 12.16
N ILE A 162 9.25 5.84 11.36
CA ILE A 162 9.12 5.92 9.89
C ILE A 162 9.25 4.52 9.26
N PRO A 163 8.19 3.93 8.69
CA PRO A 163 8.28 2.59 8.10
C PRO A 163 9.12 2.57 6.82
N ASN A 164 9.94 1.53 6.65
CA ASN A 164 10.58 1.25 5.36
C ASN A 164 9.62 0.48 4.42
N LYS A 165 10.02 0.32 3.15
CA LYS A 165 9.20 -0.43 2.18
C LYS A 165 8.89 -1.85 2.64
N LYS A 166 9.84 -2.56 3.25
CA LYS A 166 9.65 -3.95 3.67
C LYS A 166 8.57 -4.07 4.75
N TYR A 167 8.56 -3.18 5.74
CA TYR A 167 7.49 -3.12 6.74
C TYR A 167 6.11 -2.99 6.08
N VAL A 168 5.97 -2.08 5.12
CA VAL A 168 4.70 -1.87 4.41
C VAL A 168 4.29 -3.09 3.60
N ASP A 169 5.22 -3.70 2.86
CA ASP A 169 4.96 -4.90 2.06
C ASP A 169 4.52 -6.08 2.96
N ASP A 170 5.19 -6.27 4.10
CA ASP A 170 4.88 -7.33 5.07
C ASP A 170 3.53 -7.09 5.76
N ALA A 171 3.23 -5.84 6.13
CA ALA A 171 1.95 -5.45 6.73
C ALA A 171 0.78 -5.69 5.77
N ILE A 172 0.92 -5.29 4.50
CA ILE A 172 -0.11 -5.52 3.46
C ILE A 172 -0.28 -7.02 3.21
N THR A 173 0.83 -7.75 3.04
CA THR A 173 0.80 -9.19 2.74
C THR A 173 0.11 -9.96 3.86
N THR A 174 0.48 -9.68 5.11
CA THR A 174 -0.13 -10.29 6.30
C THR A 174 -1.61 -9.91 6.38
N GLY A 175 -1.93 -8.63 6.21
CA GLY A 175 -3.31 -8.13 6.23
C GLY A 175 -4.18 -8.85 5.20
N VAL A 176 -3.79 -8.86 3.92
CA VAL A 176 -4.58 -9.48 2.84
C VAL A 176 -4.71 -10.99 2.99
N GLN A 177 -3.68 -11.70 3.45
CA GLN A 177 -3.78 -13.15 3.71
C GLN A 177 -4.75 -13.49 4.85
N THR A 178 -4.94 -12.57 5.80
CA THR A 178 -5.87 -12.76 6.92
C THR A 178 -7.31 -12.35 6.60
N ILE A 179 -7.56 -11.63 5.51
CA ILE A 179 -8.92 -11.24 5.13
C ILE A 179 -9.68 -12.49 4.64
N GLN A 180 -10.61 -12.96 5.46
CA GLN A 180 -11.68 -13.86 5.04
C GLN A 180 -12.80 -13.01 4.42
N VAL A 181 -12.99 -13.12 3.10
CA VAL A 181 -14.06 -12.37 2.39
C VAL A 181 -15.38 -13.12 2.56
N ASN A 182 -16.19 -12.71 3.54
CA ASN A 182 -17.50 -13.33 3.77
C ASN A 182 -18.54 -12.91 2.73
N SER A 183 -18.38 -11.71 2.13
CA SER A 183 -19.26 -11.24 1.06
C SER A 183 -18.56 -10.30 0.08
N ILE A 184 -19.03 -10.34 -1.16
CA ILE A 184 -18.78 -9.34 -2.19
C ILE A 184 -20.13 -8.66 -2.45
N GLN A 185 -20.20 -7.35 -2.28
CA GLN A 185 -21.43 -6.58 -2.43
C GLN A 185 -21.20 -5.37 -3.33
N ARG A 186 -22.12 -5.14 -4.27
CA ARG A 186 -22.20 -3.92 -5.06
C ARG A 186 -23.64 -3.43 -5.06
N GLY A 187 -23.89 -2.31 -4.39
CA GLY A 187 -25.26 -1.87 -4.14
C GLY A 187 -26.00 -2.91 -3.29
N ASP A 188 -27.11 -3.42 -3.80
CA ASP A 188 -27.96 -4.44 -3.20
C ASP A 188 -27.78 -5.85 -3.81
N SER A 189 -26.88 -5.99 -4.78
CA SER A 189 -26.46 -7.29 -5.32
C SER A 189 -25.29 -7.85 -4.49
N THR A 190 -25.37 -9.12 -4.11
CA THR A 190 -24.38 -9.75 -3.23
C THR A 190 -24.00 -11.18 -3.65
N PHE A 191 -22.75 -11.54 -3.41
CA PHE A 191 -22.29 -12.91 -3.30
C PHE A 191 -21.86 -13.11 -1.84
N THR A 192 -22.38 -14.13 -1.16
CA THR A 192 -22.08 -14.39 0.26
C THR A 192 -21.70 -15.84 0.46
N VAL A 193 -20.63 -16.05 1.21
CA VAL A 193 -20.25 -17.35 1.76
C VAL A 193 -20.68 -17.36 3.22
N LYS A 194 -21.46 -18.36 3.63
CA LYS A 194 -21.70 -18.63 5.05
C LYS A 194 -21.15 -19.98 5.40
N ASP A 195 -20.41 -20.05 6.50
CA ASP A 195 -19.96 -21.32 7.06
C ASP A 195 -20.55 -21.53 8.45
N SER A 196 -21.26 -22.64 8.63
CA SER A 196 -21.94 -23.00 9.87
C SER A 196 -21.01 -23.12 11.08
N SER A 197 -19.71 -23.38 10.89
CA SER A 197 -18.73 -23.41 11.99
C SER A 197 -18.34 -22.02 12.50
N LEU A 198 -18.63 -20.96 11.74
CA LEU A 198 -18.29 -19.56 12.07
C LEU A 198 -19.53 -18.67 12.24
N ASP A 199 -20.55 -18.82 11.39
CA ASP A 199 -21.62 -17.81 11.20
C ASP A 199 -23.01 -18.24 11.72
N GLY A 200 -23.15 -19.48 12.22
CA GLY A 200 -24.43 -20.07 12.60
C GLY A 200 -25.39 -20.33 11.42
N GLY A 201 -26.27 -21.32 11.57
CA GLY A 201 -27.17 -21.76 10.49
C GLY A 201 -26.50 -22.72 9.49
N VAL A 202 -27.02 -22.78 8.26
CA VAL A 202 -26.56 -23.75 7.24
C VAL A 202 -25.47 -23.13 6.35
N SER A 203 -24.35 -23.84 6.19
CA SER A 203 -23.28 -23.47 5.25
C SER A 203 -23.83 -23.37 3.82
N ARG A 204 -23.57 -22.26 3.14
CA ARG A 204 -24.04 -22.03 1.78
C ARG A 204 -23.24 -20.98 1.03
N PHE A 205 -23.28 -21.08 -0.29
CA PHE A 205 -22.99 -19.97 -1.19
C PHE A 205 -24.30 -19.36 -1.66
N GLN A 206 -24.48 -18.06 -1.48
CA GLN A 206 -25.72 -17.35 -1.82
C GLN A 206 -25.43 -16.19 -2.77
N ILE A 207 -26.24 -16.09 -3.82
CA ILE A 207 -26.21 -15.02 -4.81
C ILE A 207 -27.51 -14.25 -4.74
N LYS A 208 -27.40 -12.94 -4.61
CA LYS A 208 -28.51 -12.00 -4.74
C LYS A 208 -28.25 -11.00 -5.86
N VAL A 209 -29.30 -10.72 -6.64
CA VAL A 209 -29.32 -9.62 -7.62
C VAL A 209 -30.45 -8.69 -7.20
N ASP A 210 -30.15 -7.42 -7.03
CA ASP A 210 -31.10 -6.38 -6.60
C ASP A 210 -31.89 -6.79 -5.35
N ASN A 211 -31.17 -7.30 -4.34
CA ASN A 211 -31.68 -7.89 -3.08
C ASN A 211 -32.56 -9.15 -3.23
N SER A 212 -32.86 -9.60 -4.44
CA SER A 212 -33.57 -10.85 -4.70
C SER A 212 -32.60 -12.02 -4.70
N GLU A 213 -32.95 -13.10 -4.01
CA GLU A 213 -32.18 -14.34 -4.05
C GLU A 213 -32.39 -15.05 -5.39
N VAL A 214 -31.28 -15.24 -6.11
CA VAL A 214 -31.28 -15.85 -7.45
C VAL A 214 -30.66 -17.25 -7.41
N ALA A 215 -29.72 -17.50 -6.49
CA ALA A 215 -29.19 -18.83 -6.29
C ALA A 215 -28.71 -19.09 -4.86
N ILE A 216 -28.91 -20.31 -4.38
CA ILE A 216 -28.24 -20.85 -3.20
C ILE A 216 -27.66 -22.23 -3.51
N PHE A 217 -26.39 -22.41 -3.19
CA PHE A 217 -25.72 -23.72 -3.17
C PHE A 217 -25.51 -24.15 -1.72
N ARG A 218 -26.14 -25.24 -1.31
CA ARG A 218 -25.92 -25.92 -0.03
C ARG A 218 -25.24 -27.26 -0.29
N LYS A 219 -24.86 -27.96 0.80
CA LYS A 219 -24.24 -29.28 0.72
C LYS A 219 -25.10 -30.29 -0.05
N ASP A 220 -26.41 -30.30 0.22
CA ASP A 220 -27.32 -31.34 -0.25
C ASP A 220 -28.42 -30.78 -1.18
N SER A 221 -28.39 -29.49 -1.51
CA SER A 221 -29.34 -28.89 -2.44
C SER A 221 -28.78 -27.66 -3.15
N THR A 222 -29.29 -27.41 -4.34
CA THR A 222 -29.06 -26.16 -5.08
C THR A 222 -30.39 -25.56 -5.47
N GLU A 223 -30.59 -24.29 -5.15
CA GLU A 223 -31.73 -23.50 -5.61
C GLU A 223 -31.22 -22.51 -6.65
N ILE A 224 -31.89 -22.43 -7.80
CA ILE A 224 -31.68 -21.40 -8.81
C ILE A 224 -33.06 -20.86 -9.17
N GLU A 225 -33.30 -19.59 -8.84
CA GLU A 225 -34.61 -18.95 -8.92
C GLU A 225 -35.67 -19.81 -8.21
N ASN A 226 -36.69 -20.28 -8.93
CA ASN A 226 -37.76 -21.11 -8.38
C ASN A 226 -37.55 -22.62 -8.58
N LEU A 227 -36.34 -23.06 -8.91
CA LEU A 227 -36.01 -24.47 -9.11
C LEU A 227 -35.15 -25.01 -7.96
N LEU A 228 -35.53 -26.18 -7.45
CA LEU A 228 -34.76 -26.94 -6.47
C LEU A 228 -34.18 -28.18 -7.15
N PHE A 229 -32.86 -28.31 -7.05
CA PHE A 229 -32.11 -29.48 -7.44
C PHE A 229 -31.66 -30.19 -6.15
N GLN A 230 -32.14 -31.41 -5.95
CA GLN A 230 -31.78 -32.24 -4.80
C GLN A 230 -31.64 -33.69 -5.25
N ASP A 231 -30.47 -34.27 -4.98
CA ASP A 231 -30.09 -35.61 -5.43
C ASP A 231 -30.33 -35.81 -6.94
N ASN A 232 -31.30 -36.65 -7.29
CA ASN A 232 -31.72 -36.98 -8.65
C ASN A 232 -33.06 -36.34 -9.05
N THR A 233 -33.54 -35.35 -8.29
CA THR A 233 -34.86 -34.72 -8.49
C THR A 233 -34.71 -33.23 -8.81
N ILE A 234 -35.53 -32.77 -9.75
CA ILE A 234 -35.74 -31.35 -10.06
C ILE A 234 -37.19 -31.02 -9.72
N THR A 235 -37.42 -30.07 -8.81
CA THR A 235 -38.77 -29.61 -8.43
C THR A 235 -38.86 -28.09 -8.44
N THR A 236 -40.07 -27.56 -8.32
CA THR A 236 -40.28 -26.14 -8.02
C THR A 236 -40.11 -25.87 -6.52
N THR A 237 -39.68 -24.67 -6.15
CA THR A 237 -39.60 -24.22 -4.75
C THR A 237 -40.95 -23.69 -4.24
N THR A 238 -41.84 -23.26 -5.15
CA THR A 238 -43.17 -22.73 -4.85
C THR A 238 -44.25 -23.78 -5.07
N SER A 239 -45.05 -24.06 -4.04
CA SER A 239 -46.18 -24.99 -4.13
C SER A 239 -47.23 -24.50 -5.15
N GLY A 240 -47.77 -25.42 -5.96
CA GLY A 240 -48.84 -25.12 -6.91
C GLY A 240 -48.40 -24.45 -8.22
N SER A 241 -47.09 -24.31 -8.44
CA SER A 241 -46.53 -23.89 -9.73
C SER A 241 -46.05 -25.11 -10.52
N ASP A 242 -46.35 -25.14 -11.82
CA ASP A 242 -45.90 -26.20 -12.71
C ASP A 242 -44.39 -26.08 -13.02
N LEU A 243 -43.70 -27.23 -13.03
CA LEU A 243 -42.37 -27.30 -13.63
C LEU A 243 -42.51 -27.32 -15.16
N THR A 244 -42.13 -26.23 -15.82
CA THR A 244 -42.15 -26.14 -17.27
C THR A 244 -40.79 -26.51 -17.86
N ILE A 245 -40.75 -27.53 -18.72
CA ILE A 245 -39.58 -27.88 -19.54
C ILE A 245 -39.92 -27.51 -20.99
N SER A 246 -39.19 -26.57 -21.56
CA SER A 246 -39.42 -26.08 -22.93
C SER A 246 -38.11 -25.74 -23.63
N SER A 247 -38.15 -25.67 -24.96
CA SER A 247 -37.03 -25.24 -25.79
C SER A 247 -37.32 -23.88 -26.43
N GLN A 248 -36.35 -22.98 -26.42
CA GLN A 248 -36.43 -21.73 -27.18
C GLN A 248 -36.09 -21.98 -28.65
N GLY A 249 -37.01 -21.67 -29.56
CA GLY A 249 -36.78 -21.80 -31.01
C GLY A 249 -36.94 -23.22 -31.58
N SER A 250 -37.29 -24.21 -30.77
CA SER A 250 -37.65 -25.57 -31.20
C SER A 250 -39.03 -25.94 -30.64
N PRO A 251 -39.86 -26.70 -31.37
CA PRO A 251 -41.12 -27.23 -30.86
C PRO A 251 -40.96 -28.53 -30.05
N PHE A 252 -39.73 -29.04 -29.88
CA PHE A 252 -39.49 -30.36 -29.28
C PHE A 252 -38.63 -30.29 -28.01
N VAL A 253 -39.10 -30.97 -26.95
CA VAL A 253 -38.27 -31.43 -25.84
C VAL A 253 -37.88 -32.87 -26.13
N LYS A 254 -36.57 -33.17 -26.14
CA LYS A 254 -36.07 -34.52 -26.39
C LYS A 254 -35.82 -35.23 -25.06
N ILE A 255 -36.38 -36.43 -24.92
CA ILE A 255 -36.05 -37.37 -23.84
C ILE A 255 -35.30 -38.51 -24.50
N ASP A 256 -34.00 -38.62 -24.22
CA ASP A 256 -33.11 -39.58 -24.88
C ASP A 256 -33.36 -41.05 -24.46
N SER A 257 -34.06 -41.24 -23.33
CA SER A 257 -34.46 -42.55 -22.81
C SER A 257 -35.98 -42.69 -22.77
N THR A 258 -36.49 -43.68 -22.06
CA THR A 258 -37.93 -43.88 -21.86
C THR A 258 -38.50 -42.89 -20.85
N LEU A 259 -39.60 -42.21 -21.18
CA LEU A 259 -40.39 -41.44 -20.23
C LEU A 259 -41.16 -42.38 -19.31
N ARG A 260 -40.95 -42.25 -18.00
CA ARG A 260 -41.74 -42.95 -16.97
C ARG A 260 -42.70 -41.96 -16.32
N MET A 261 -43.99 -42.27 -16.34
CA MET A 261 -45.04 -41.49 -15.67
C MET A 261 -45.53 -42.25 -14.43
N PRO A 262 -45.87 -41.57 -13.33
CA PRO A 262 -46.49 -42.22 -12.19
C PRO A 262 -47.90 -42.71 -12.56
N VAL A 263 -48.31 -43.83 -11.96
CA VAL A 263 -49.71 -44.28 -11.99
C VAL A 263 -50.47 -43.47 -10.95
N GLN A 264 -51.43 -42.67 -11.39
CA GLN A 264 -52.29 -41.89 -10.52
C GLN A 264 -53.45 -42.75 -10.02
N ASP A 265 -53.91 -42.49 -8.81
CA ASP A 265 -55.14 -43.09 -8.29
C ASP A 265 -56.31 -42.71 -9.21
N ASP A 266 -57.25 -43.63 -9.44
CA ASP A 266 -58.39 -43.39 -10.34
C ASP A 266 -59.26 -42.19 -9.91
N SER A 267 -59.28 -41.86 -8.61
CA SER A 267 -59.96 -40.69 -8.06
C SER A 267 -59.25 -39.36 -8.38
N THR A 268 -58.02 -39.41 -8.87
CA THR A 268 -57.25 -38.21 -9.24
C THR A 268 -57.93 -37.51 -10.41
N VAL A 269 -58.38 -36.28 -10.16
CA VAL A 269 -58.99 -35.43 -11.18
C VAL A 269 -57.91 -34.64 -11.89
N VAL A 270 -57.63 -35.02 -13.14
CA VAL A 270 -56.82 -34.19 -14.03
C VAL A 270 -57.71 -33.11 -14.64
N ALA A 271 -57.35 -31.84 -14.49
CA ALA A 271 -58.12 -30.73 -15.05
C ALA A 271 -57.95 -30.64 -16.58
N SER A 272 -59.01 -30.29 -17.32
CA SER A 272 -58.89 -29.98 -18.75
C SER A 272 -58.32 -28.58 -18.95
N SER A 273 -57.48 -28.40 -19.98
CA SER A 273 -56.96 -27.09 -20.38
C SER A 273 -57.50 -26.67 -21.75
N ALA A 274 -57.86 -25.41 -21.92
CA ALA A 274 -58.31 -24.88 -23.21
C ALA A 274 -57.20 -24.87 -24.28
N THR A 275 -55.93 -24.93 -23.85
CA THR A 275 -54.74 -24.75 -24.71
C THR A 275 -53.78 -25.94 -24.67
N MET A 276 -53.98 -26.92 -23.78
CA MET A 276 -53.06 -28.04 -23.58
C MET A 276 -53.81 -29.38 -23.52
N ILE A 277 -53.12 -30.47 -23.87
CA ILE A 277 -53.56 -31.85 -23.68
C ILE A 277 -52.73 -32.45 -22.54
N ALA A 278 -53.38 -33.15 -21.61
CA ALA A 278 -52.69 -33.91 -20.58
C ALA A 278 -52.46 -35.36 -21.06
N ILE A 279 -51.27 -35.91 -20.78
CA ILE A 279 -50.93 -37.33 -20.94
C ILE A 279 -50.43 -37.81 -19.58
N PHE A 280 -51.01 -38.88 -19.05
CA PHE A 280 -50.73 -39.36 -17.68
C PHE A 280 -51.01 -40.86 -17.54
N GLY A 281 -50.56 -41.46 -16.43
CA GLY A 281 -50.82 -42.85 -16.10
C GLY A 281 -51.99 -43.02 -15.13
N LYS A 282 -52.86 -44.01 -15.37
CA LYS A 282 -53.86 -44.55 -14.42
C LYS A 282 -53.92 -46.06 -14.56
N ASP A 283 -54.67 -46.74 -13.69
CA ASP A 283 -54.85 -48.19 -13.83
C ASP A 283 -55.46 -48.53 -15.21
N PRO A 284 -54.98 -49.58 -15.91
CA PRO A 284 -55.49 -49.91 -17.24
C PRO A 284 -56.93 -50.45 -17.19
N ASP A 285 -57.85 -49.87 -17.97
CA ASP A 285 -59.24 -50.35 -18.08
C ASP A 285 -59.40 -51.27 -19.30
N LYS A 286 -60.25 -50.89 -20.25
CA LYS A 286 -60.60 -51.66 -21.45
C LYS A 286 -59.47 -51.63 -22.49
N GLY A 287 -58.69 -50.56 -22.51
CA GLY A 287 -57.58 -50.33 -23.44
C GLY A 287 -56.30 -51.09 -23.11
N LYS A 288 -56.07 -51.40 -21.83
CA LYS A 288 -54.93 -52.18 -21.29
C LYS A 288 -53.55 -51.53 -21.43
N THR A 289 -53.45 -50.23 -21.71
CA THR A 289 -52.16 -49.52 -21.82
C THR A 289 -51.79 -48.79 -20.53
N GLY A 290 -52.78 -48.38 -19.73
CA GLY A 290 -52.59 -47.49 -18.59
C GLY A 290 -52.15 -46.08 -18.97
N VAL A 291 -52.14 -45.72 -20.27
CA VAL A 291 -51.82 -44.37 -20.76
C VAL A 291 -53.11 -43.65 -21.10
N TRP A 292 -53.38 -42.60 -20.37
CA TRP A 292 -54.61 -41.81 -20.49
C TRP A 292 -54.30 -40.44 -21.04
N PHE A 293 -55.29 -39.84 -21.70
CA PHE A 293 -55.24 -38.45 -22.11
C PHE A 293 -56.46 -37.69 -21.63
N LYS A 294 -56.31 -36.37 -21.48
CA LYS A 294 -57.44 -35.45 -21.33
C LYS A 294 -57.29 -34.27 -22.27
N ASN A 295 -58.31 -34.04 -23.08
CA ASN A 295 -58.28 -32.99 -24.10
C ASN A 295 -59.03 -31.72 -23.66
N LYS A 296 -58.97 -30.69 -24.51
CA LYS A 296 -59.59 -29.37 -24.26
C LYS A 296 -61.11 -29.36 -24.11
N TYR A 297 -61.79 -30.44 -24.52
CA TYR A 297 -63.24 -30.58 -24.43
C TYR A 297 -63.69 -31.33 -23.17
N ASN A 298 -62.79 -31.48 -22.19
CA ASN A 298 -63.02 -32.25 -20.96
C ASN A 298 -63.35 -33.73 -21.23
N HIS A 299 -62.86 -34.27 -22.35
CA HIS A 299 -62.94 -35.69 -22.65
C HIS A 299 -61.66 -36.39 -22.21
N GLU A 300 -61.83 -37.45 -21.44
CA GLU A 300 -60.78 -38.28 -20.84
C GLU A 300 -61.00 -39.73 -21.27
N ASP A 301 -59.96 -40.36 -21.82
CA ASP A 301 -60.02 -41.76 -22.29
C ASP A 301 -58.62 -42.41 -22.30
N GLU A 302 -58.59 -43.75 -22.35
CA GLU A 302 -57.38 -44.56 -22.42
C GLU A 302 -56.90 -44.71 -23.87
N LEU A 303 -55.62 -44.46 -24.13
CA LEU A 303 -55.03 -44.78 -25.43
C LEU A 303 -54.97 -46.29 -25.62
N ILE A 304 -55.42 -46.81 -26.76
CA ILE A 304 -55.53 -48.25 -26.99
C ILE A 304 -54.51 -48.75 -28.03
N SER A 305 -54.03 -49.99 -27.85
CA SER A 305 -53.18 -50.65 -28.85
C SER A 305 -53.97 -51.01 -30.12
N THR A 306 -53.28 -51.14 -31.26
CA THR A 306 -53.89 -51.45 -32.57
C THR A 306 -54.71 -52.75 -32.57
N ASN A 307 -54.27 -53.77 -31.85
CA ASN A 307 -55.02 -55.03 -31.77
C ASN A 307 -56.35 -54.86 -31.00
N ARG A 308 -56.39 -53.96 -30.01
CA ARG A 308 -57.60 -53.65 -29.24
C ARG A 308 -58.54 -52.76 -30.01
N SER A 309 -58.04 -51.77 -30.75
CA SER A 309 -58.89 -50.90 -31.57
C SER A 309 -59.64 -51.66 -32.65
N LEU A 310 -58.99 -52.64 -33.30
CA LEU A 310 -59.62 -53.51 -34.31
C LEU A 310 -60.75 -54.37 -33.71
N LEU A 311 -60.53 -54.92 -32.51
CA LEU A 311 -61.56 -55.69 -31.81
C LEU A 311 -62.78 -54.83 -31.48
N TYR A 312 -62.58 -53.60 -30.99
CA TYR A 312 -63.70 -52.70 -30.69
C TYR A 312 -64.43 -52.23 -31.96
N SER A 313 -63.73 -52.05 -33.08
CA SER A 313 -64.33 -51.71 -34.38
C SER A 313 -65.14 -52.85 -35.01
N MET A 314 -65.03 -54.09 -34.53
CA MET A 314 -65.88 -55.21 -34.97
C MET A 314 -67.14 -55.36 -34.10
N LEU A 315 -67.16 -54.72 -32.93
CA LEU A 315 -68.23 -54.79 -31.95
C LEU A 315 -69.16 -53.57 -31.98
N PHE A 316 -68.75 -52.49 -32.64
CA PHE A 316 -69.47 -51.21 -32.79
C PHE A 316 -69.30 -50.68 -34.22
#